data_AF-A0A376UBG1-F1
#
_entry.id   AF-A0A376UBG1-F1
#
_cell.length_a   1.000
_cell.length_b   1.000
_cell.length_c   1.000
_cell.angle_alpha   90.00
_cell.angle_beta   90.00
_cell.angle_gamma   90.00
#
_symmetry.space_group_name_H-M   'P 1'
#
loop_
_entity.id
_entity.type
_entity.pdbx_description
1 polymer ?
#
loop_
_entity_poly.entity_id
_entity_poly.type
_entity_poly.pdbx_seq_one_letter_code
_entity_poly.pdbx_strand_id
1 'polypeptide(L)'
;MTRHCWIVHISHIDQFFIRHQKKLERLTSIAITLPGIIDTENGIVHRMPFYEDVKEMPLGEALEQHTGVPVYIQHDISAWTMAEALFGASRGAAM
;
A
#
# COMPACT_ATOMS: atom_id res chain seq x y z
N MET A 1 -1.32 6.64 -22.83
CA MET A 1 -0.03 5.97 -22.53
C MET A 1 0.12 5.57 -21.05
N THR A 2 -0.97 5.45 -20.27
CA THR A 2 -0.91 5.20 -18.82
C THR A 2 -0.89 3.73 -18.40
N ARG A 3 -1.02 2.76 -19.32
CA ARG A 3 -1.15 1.32 -18.96
C ARG A 3 0.17 0.58 -18.68
N HIS A 4 1.32 1.15 -19.03
CA HIS A 4 2.61 0.45 -18.96
C HIS A 4 3.25 0.45 -17.56
N CYS A 5 2.99 1.46 -16.71
CA CYS A 5 3.54 1.51 -15.36
C CYS A 5 2.92 0.43 -14.44
N TRP A 6 1.65 0.07 -14.68
CA TRP A 6 0.83 -0.83 -13.85
C TRP A 6 1.34 -2.27 -13.77
N ILE A 7 1.81 -2.80 -14.90
CA ILE A 7 2.19 -4.21 -15.01
C ILE A 7 3.49 -4.49 -14.22
N VAL A 8 4.37 -3.50 -14.12
CA VAL A 8 5.67 -3.66 -13.46
C VAL A 8 5.50 -3.77 -11.94
N HIS A 9 4.61 -3.01 -11.33
CA HIS A 9 4.46 -3.00 -9.86
C HIS A 9 3.71 -4.23 -9.31
N ILE A 10 2.66 -4.72 -9.99
CA ILE A 10 1.93 -5.93 -9.54
C ILE A 10 2.84 -7.18 -9.60
N SER A 11 3.70 -7.27 -10.61
CA SER A 11 4.63 -8.42 -10.74
C SER A 11 5.54 -8.60 -9.53
N HIS A 12 5.89 -7.52 -8.82
CA HIS A 12 6.73 -7.60 -7.62
C HIS A 12 5.96 -8.17 -6.42
N ILE A 13 4.67 -7.83 -6.33
CA ILE A 13 3.78 -8.35 -5.29
C ILE A 13 3.57 -9.86 -5.52
N ASP A 14 3.32 -10.27 -6.76
CA ASP A 14 3.22 -11.67 -7.13
C ASP A 14 4.50 -12.45 -6.86
N GLN A 15 5.66 -11.90 -7.26
CA GLN A 15 6.95 -12.52 -6.97
C GLN A 15 7.21 -12.66 -5.47
N PHE A 16 6.81 -11.68 -4.67
CA PHE A 16 6.95 -11.75 -3.21
C PHE A 16 6.11 -12.89 -2.63
N PHE A 17 4.85 -12.99 -3.04
CA PHE A 17 3.95 -14.06 -2.60
C PHE A 17 4.44 -15.45 -3.04
N ILE A 18 4.83 -15.62 -4.31
CA ILE A 18 5.36 -16.88 -4.82
C ILE A 18 6.63 -17.29 -4.06
N ARG A 19 7.54 -16.35 -3.81
CA ARG A 19 8.81 -16.62 -3.13
C ARG A 19 8.63 -16.99 -1.66
N HIS A 20 7.63 -16.43 -0.99
CA HIS A 20 7.42 -16.61 0.45
C HIS A 20 6.18 -17.44 0.80
N GLN A 21 5.54 -18.09 -0.18
CA GLN A 21 4.33 -18.88 0.01
C GLN A 21 4.43 -19.92 1.14
N LYS A 22 5.62 -20.50 1.36
CA LYS A 22 5.85 -21.47 2.45
C LYS A 22 5.92 -20.87 3.87
N LYS A 23 6.11 -19.56 3.98
CA LYS A 23 6.11 -18.80 5.25
C LYS A 23 4.82 -18.00 5.44
N LEU A 24 4.08 -17.80 4.36
CA LEU A 24 2.76 -17.20 4.39
C LEU A 24 1.76 -18.25 4.86
N GLU A 25 1.37 -18.19 6.13
CA GLU A 25 0.30 -19.03 6.64
C GLU A 25 -1.06 -18.52 6.11
N ARG A 26 -1.65 -17.55 6.82
CA ARG A 26 -2.94 -16.95 6.45
C ARG A 26 -2.78 -15.45 6.31
N LEU A 27 -2.70 -14.99 5.07
CA LEU A 27 -2.72 -13.56 4.75
C LEU A 27 -4.12 -13.00 5.07
N THR A 28 -4.21 -12.07 6.02
CA THR A 28 -5.48 -11.46 6.41
C THR A 28 -5.76 -10.15 5.70
N SER A 29 -4.72 -9.39 5.37
CA SER A 29 -4.80 -8.06 4.74
C SER A 29 -3.43 -7.61 4.24
N ILE A 30 -3.42 -6.64 3.33
CA ILE A 30 -2.22 -5.95 2.87
C ILE A 30 -2.32 -4.47 3.30
N ALA A 31 -1.26 -3.93 3.89
CA ALA A 31 -1.18 -2.51 4.21
C ALA A 31 -0.03 -1.88 3.40
N ILE A 32 -0.32 -0.78 2.71
CA ILE A 32 0.61 -0.08 1.83
C ILE A 32 0.75 1.37 2.29
N THR A 33 1.99 1.83 2.39
CA THR A 33 2.31 3.21 2.72
C THR A 33 3.12 3.82 1.58
N LEU A 34 2.68 4.96 1.07
CA LEU A 34 3.36 5.63 -0.05
C LEU A 34 3.25 7.16 0.06
N PRO A 35 4.19 7.92 -0.51
CA PRO A 35 4.09 9.37 -0.60
C PRO A 35 3.12 9.78 -1.70
N GLY A 36 2.23 10.75 -1.43
CA GLY A 36 1.37 11.32 -2.47
C GLY A 36 0.05 11.86 -1.95
N ILE A 37 -0.78 12.33 -2.88
CA ILE A 37 -2.17 12.69 -2.61
C ILE A 37 -2.98 11.40 -2.73
N ILE A 38 -3.49 10.92 -1.59
CA ILE A 38 -4.14 9.62 -1.47
C ILE A 38 -5.52 9.82 -0.85
N ASP A 39 -6.53 9.28 -1.50
CA ASP A 39 -7.82 8.98 -0.88
C ASP A 39 -7.69 7.63 -0.19
N THR A 40 -7.51 7.68 1.13
CA THR A 40 -7.33 6.47 1.96
C THR A 40 -8.62 5.70 2.18
N GLU A 41 -9.79 6.33 1.99
CA GLU A 41 -11.10 5.70 2.15
C GLU A 41 -11.40 4.78 0.97
N ASN A 42 -11.13 5.27 -0.25
CA ASN A 42 -11.35 4.52 -1.49
C ASN A 42 -10.09 3.79 -1.99
N GLY A 43 -8.93 4.00 -1.35
CA GLY A 43 -7.66 3.40 -1.77
C GLY A 43 -7.17 3.93 -3.13
N ILE A 44 -7.47 5.19 -3.45
CA ILE A 44 -7.12 5.83 -4.73
C ILE A 44 -5.92 6.75 -4.54
N VAL A 45 -4.88 6.57 -5.35
CA VAL A 45 -3.72 7.46 -5.40
C VAL A 45 -3.97 8.49 -6.50
N HIS A 46 -4.33 9.71 -6.11
CA HIS A 46 -4.59 10.79 -7.06
C HIS A 46 -3.32 11.22 -7.78
N ARG A 47 -2.22 11.41 -7.03
CA ARG A 47 -0.91 11.80 -7.58
C ARG A 47 0.24 11.36 -6.67
N MET A 48 1.38 11.05 -7.27
CA MET A 48 2.63 10.80 -6.54
C MET A 48 3.71 11.83 -6.95
N PRO A 49 4.56 12.28 -6.01
CA PRO A 49 5.56 13.30 -6.29
C PRO A 49 6.67 12.84 -7.25
N PHE A 50 6.95 11.54 -7.34
CA PHE A 50 8.05 10.99 -8.14
C PHE A 50 7.59 10.22 -9.39
N TYR A 51 6.27 10.06 -9.59
CA TYR A 51 5.70 9.30 -10.69
C TYR A 51 4.63 10.12 -11.40
N GLU A 52 5.01 10.81 -12.47
CA GLU A 52 4.12 11.73 -13.21
C GLU A 52 2.95 11.02 -13.93
N ASP A 53 3.13 9.74 -14.25
CA ASP A 53 2.12 8.90 -14.90
C ASP A 53 1.01 8.43 -13.95
N VAL A 54 1.19 8.60 -12.63
CA VAL A 54 0.19 8.22 -11.63
C VAL A 54 -0.86 9.32 -11.51
N LYS A 55 -2.05 9.04 -12.04
CA LYS A 55 -3.24 9.89 -11.95
C LYS A 55 -4.47 9.03 -11.70
N GLU A 56 -5.22 9.33 -10.63
CA GLU A 56 -6.46 8.64 -10.27
C GLU A 56 -6.28 7.11 -10.26
N MET A 57 -5.25 6.61 -9.57
CA MET A 57 -4.89 5.20 -9.57
C MET A 57 -5.65 4.44 -8.46
N PRO A 58 -6.66 3.60 -8.77
CA PRO A 58 -7.34 2.73 -7.79
C PRO A 58 -6.45 1.57 -7.36
N LEU A 59 -5.44 1.85 -6.54
CA LEU A 59 -4.46 0.86 -6.09
C LEU A 59 -5.09 -0.15 -5.12
N GLY A 60 -5.99 0.30 -4.23
CA GLY A 60 -6.67 -0.55 -3.26
C GLY A 60 -7.48 -1.61 -3.97
N GLU A 61 -8.46 -1.18 -4.76
CA GLU A 61 -9.34 -2.07 -5.52
C GLU A 61 -8.56 -3.04 -6.44
N ALA A 62 -7.54 -2.55 -7.16
CA ALA A 62 -6.74 -3.39 -8.05
C ALA A 62 -6.03 -4.53 -7.32
N LEU A 63 -5.50 -4.26 -6.12
CA LEU A 63 -4.81 -5.27 -5.32
C LEU A 63 -5.78 -6.17 -4.57
N GLU A 64 -6.92 -5.67 -4.13
CA GLU A 64 -7.98 -6.50 -3.54
C GLU A 64 -8.50 -7.51 -4.55
N GLN A 65 -8.79 -7.07 -5.78
CA GLN A 65 -9.21 -7.96 -6.87
C GLN A 65 -8.15 -9.01 -7.21
N HIS A 66 -6.87 -8.64 -7.13
CA HIS A 66 -5.77 -9.52 -7.52
C HIS A 66 -5.37 -10.51 -6.42
N THR A 67 -5.43 -10.11 -5.15
CA THR A 67 -4.94 -10.89 -4.01
C THR A 67 -6.05 -11.55 -3.19
N GLY A 68 -7.30 -11.09 -3.33
CA GLY A 68 -8.47 -11.60 -2.61
C GLY A 68 -8.51 -11.27 -1.12
N VAL A 69 -7.66 -10.36 -0.64
CA VAL A 69 -7.63 -9.89 0.75
C VAL A 69 -7.83 -8.36 0.81
N PRO A 70 -8.36 -7.81 1.91
CA PRO A 70 -8.49 -6.37 2.10
C PRO A 70 -7.15 -5.62 1.98
N VAL A 71 -7.16 -4.47 1.32
CA VAL A 71 -5.97 -3.63 1.10
C VAL A 71 -6.19 -2.24 1.69
N TYR A 72 -5.34 -1.86 2.64
CA TYR A 72 -5.37 -0.56 3.29
C TYR A 72 -4.21 0.31 2.79
N ILE A 73 -4.51 1.53 2.34
CA ILE A 73 -3.49 2.47 1.85
C ILE A 73 -3.43 3.67 2.79
N GLN A 74 -2.22 4.03 3.22
CA GLN A 74 -1.96 5.20 4.05
C GLN A 74 -0.83 6.08 3.51
N HIS A 75 -0.82 7.33 3.98
CA HIS A 75 0.28 8.26 3.78
C HIS A 75 1.49 7.87 4.65
N ASP A 76 2.69 7.95 4.08
CA ASP A 76 3.96 7.58 4.70
C ASP A 76 4.23 8.21 6.08
N ILE A 77 4.03 9.53 6.24
CA ILE A 77 4.24 10.26 7.50
C ILE A 77 3.28 9.80 8.58
N SER A 78 1.99 9.62 8.23
CA SER A 78 0.97 9.17 9.18
C SER A 78 1.24 7.75 9.66
N ALA A 79 1.61 6.86 8.73
CA ALA A 79 1.91 5.47 9.05
C ALA A 79 3.17 5.35 9.92
N TRP A 80 4.21 6.15 9.64
CA TRP A 80 5.42 6.15 10.44
C TRP A 80 5.17 6.72 11.84
N THR A 81 4.41 7.82 11.95
CA THR A 81 4.02 8.39 13.24
C THR A 81 3.21 7.39 14.07
N MET A 82 2.28 6.67 13.43
CA MET A 82 1.49 5.63 14.08
C MET A 82 2.35 4.43 14.50
N ALA A 83 3.32 4.03 13.70
CA ALA A 83 4.28 2.98 14.06
C ALA A 83 5.15 3.38 15.26
N GLU A 84 5.61 4.64 15.32
CA GLU A 84 6.34 5.16 16.49
C GLU A 84 5.46 5.20 17.74
N ALA A 85 4.20 5.61 17.60
CA ALA A 85 3.27 5.70 18.73
C ALA A 85 2.86 4.32 19.26
N LEU A 86 2.76 3.31 18.39
CA LEU A 86 2.40 1.94 18.78
C LEU A 86 3.61 1.12 19.21
N PHE A 87 4.73 1.24 18.51
CA PHE A 87 5.86 0.31 18.61
C PHE A 87 7.20 0.97 18.92
N GLY A 88 7.35 2.28 18.71
CA GLY A 88 8.61 3.01 18.79
C GLY A 88 8.72 3.98 19.96
N ALA A 89 9.45 5.07 19.73
CA ALA A 89 9.92 5.97 20.77
C ALA A 89 8.83 6.86 21.38
N SER A 90 7.65 6.94 20.75
CA SER A 90 6.52 7.76 21.21
C SER A 90 5.38 6.94 21.82
N ARG A 91 5.63 5.69 22.26
CA ARG A 91 4.66 4.89 23.01
C ARG A 91 4.05 5.66 24.18
N GLY A 92 2.75 5.91 24.11
CA GLY A 92 1.97 6.62 25.14
C GLY A 92 1.82 8.12 24.94
N ALA A 93 2.40 8.71 23.88
CA ALA A 93 2.26 10.14 23.59
C ALA A 93 0.97 10.50 22.84
N ALA A 94 0.26 9.51 22.30
CA ALA A 94 -0.99 9.68 21.56
C ALA A 94 -2.26 9.48 22.42
N MET A 95 -2.16 9.65 23.74
CA MET A 95 -3.32 9.71 24.65
C MET A 95 -3.80 11.15 24.85
#